data_AF-A0A0S7ZLC6-F1
#
_entry.id   AF-A0A0S7ZLC6-F1
#
_cell.length_a   1.000
_cell.length_b   1.000
_cell.length_c   1.000
_cell.angle_alpha   90.00
_cell.angle_beta   90.00
_cell.angle_gamma   90.00
#
_symmetry.space_group_name_H-M   'P 1'
#
loop_
_entity.id
_entity.type
_entity.pdbx_description
1 polymer ?
#
loop_
_entity_poly.entity_id
_entity_poly.type
_entity_poly.pdbx_seq_one_letter_code
_entity_poly.pdbx_strand_id
1 'polypeptide(L)'
;MFTAVDNPYLVPDTGTFNVREAATAPPGDSPGKRDCRRRLKAATKELRELQRVLYAHDRYAALLIFQAMDAAGKDGTIRSVLTGVNPAGCQVYSFKQPSAAELDHDFL
;
A
#
# COMPACT_ATOMS: atom_id res chain seq x y z
N MET A 1 -16.83 -2.52 -11.26
CA MET A 1 -16.45 -3.39 -10.14
C MET A 1 -14.96 -3.69 -10.29
N PHE A 2 -14.15 -3.40 -9.28
CA PHE A 2 -12.71 -3.69 -9.32
C PHE A 2 -12.52 -5.20 -9.17
N THR A 3 -11.72 -5.82 -10.03
CA THR A 3 -11.31 -7.23 -9.88
C THR A 3 -9.87 -7.21 -9.39
N ALA A 4 -9.64 -7.75 -8.19
CA ALA A 4 -8.30 -7.85 -7.64
C ALA A 4 -7.45 -8.79 -8.51
N VAL A 5 -6.18 -8.44 -8.70
CA VAL A 5 -5.22 -9.31 -9.39
C VAL A 5 -4.93 -10.50 -8.48
N ASP A 6 -5.03 -11.70 -9.04
CA ASP A 6 -4.76 -12.94 -8.30
C ASP A 6 -3.30 -12.96 -7.79
N ASN A 7 -3.14 -13.23 -6.51
CA ASN A 7 -1.87 -13.13 -5.79
C ASN A 7 -1.95 -13.93 -4.48
N PRO A 8 -0.91 -14.70 -4.10
CA PRO A 8 -0.88 -15.44 -2.83
C PRO A 8 -1.11 -14.62 -1.55
N TYR A 9 -1.01 -13.29 -1.62
CA TYR A 9 -1.26 -12.39 -0.49
C TYR A 9 -2.67 -11.81 -0.45
N LEU A 10 -3.53 -12.13 -1.42
CA LEU A 10 -4.92 -11.66 -1.45
C LEU A 10 -5.72 -12.40 -0.37
N VAL A 11 -6.29 -11.65 0.57
CA VAL A 11 -7.21 -12.21 1.57
C VAL A 11 -8.60 -12.33 0.94
N PRO A 12 -9.27 -13.49 1.03
CA PRO A 12 -10.62 -13.68 0.52
C PRO A 12 -11.61 -12.65 1.09
N ASP A 13 -12.54 -12.17 0.24
CA ASP A 13 -13.66 -11.31 0.64
C ASP A 13 -14.80 -12.07 1.34
N THR A 14 -14.71 -13.40 1.33
CA THR A 14 -15.66 -14.34 1.93
C THR A 14 -14.91 -15.41 2.72
N GLY A 15 -15.50 -15.90 3.81
CA GLY A 15 -14.89 -16.93 4.66
C GLY A 15 -14.02 -16.39 5.79
N THR A 16 -13.05 -17.19 6.26
CA THR A 16 -12.20 -16.90 7.42
C THR A 16 -10.73 -16.77 7.04
N PHE A 17 -10.05 -15.77 7.59
CA PHE A 17 -8.60 -15.59 7.48
C PHE A 17 -7.91 -15.92 8.81
N ASN A 18 -7.00 -16.88 8.83
CA ASN A 18 -6.19 -17.20 10.00
C ASN A 18 -4.81 -16.55 9.90
N VAL A 19 -4.60 -15.47 10.65
CA VAL A 19 -3.33 -14.73 10.67
C VAL A 19 -2.14 -15.61 11.10
N ARG A 20 -2.36 -16.67 11.89
CA ARG A 20 -1.28 -17.56 12.35
C ARG A 20 -0.71 -18.42 11.22
N GLU A 21 -1.46 -18.62 10.16
CA GLU A 21 -1.07 -19.40 8.99
C GLU A 21 -0.43 -18.53 7.90
N ALA A 22 -0.51 -17.20 8.03
CA ALA A 22 0.08 -16.27 7.09
C ALA A 22 1.61 -16.24 7.21
N ALA A 23 2.31 -16.50 6.10
CA ALA A 23 3.76 -16.48 6.06
C ALA A 23 4.32 -15.07 6.34
N THR A 24 5.30 -14.98 7.25
CA THR A 24 6.02 -13.73 7.57
C THR A 24 7.37 -13.62 6.86
N ALA A 25 7.81 -14.69 6.22
CA ALA A 25 9.00 -14.73 5.39
C ALA A 25 8.63 -14.63 3.90
N PRO A 26 9.51 -14.08 3.06
CA PRO A 26 9.34 -14.14 1.61
C PRO A 26 9.25 -15.60 1.13
N PRO A 27 8.53 -15.88 0.02
CA PRO A 27 8.50 -17.19 -0.63
C PRO A 27 9.92 -17.75 -0.86
N GLY A 28 10.09 -19.06 -0.81
CA GLY A 28 11.41 -19.70 -0.93
C GLY A 28 12.11 -19.45 -2.27
N ASP A 29 11.35 -19.17 -3.32
CA ASP A 29 11.81 -18.79 -4.67
C ASP A 29 11.99 -17.27 -4.84
N SER A 30 11.95 -16.51 -3.75
CA SER A 30 12.10 -15.05 -3.80
C SER A 30 13.43 -14.64 -4.42
N PRO A 31 13.42 -13.65 -5.33
CA PRO A 31 14.64 -13.16 -5.94
C PRO A 31 15.59 -12.57 -4.90
N GLY A 32 16.89 -12.63 -5.19
CA GLY A 32 17.90 -12.02 -4.34
C GLY A 32 17.72 -10.51 -4.22
N LYS A 33 18.21 -9.92 -3.12
CA LYS A 33 18.07 -8.49 -2.78
C LYS A 33 18.36 -7.52 -3.93
N ARG A 34 19.39 -7.81 -4.75
CA ARG A 34 19.75 -6.98 -5.91
C ARG A 34 18.65 -6.98 -6.97
N ASP A 35 18.06 -8.13 -7.25
CA ASP A 35 16.99 -8.24 -8.23
C ASP A 35 15.69 -7.63 -7.69
N CYS A 36 15.35 -7.83 -6.42
CA CYS A 36 14.22 -7.14 -5.78
C CYS A 36 14.32 -5.61 -5.93
N ARG A 37 15.50 -5.04 -5.66
CA ARG A 37 15.73 -3.58 -5.84
C ARG A 37 15.56 -3.14 -7.29
N ARG A 38 16.00 -3.95 -8.25
CA ARG A 38 15.81 -3.67 -9.68
C ARG A 38 14.32 -3.68 -10.05
N ARG A 39 13.59 -4.70 -9.62
CA ARG A 39 12.14 -4.84 -9.86
C ARG A 39 11.37 -3.69 -9.21
N LEU A 40 11.69 -3.34 -7.96
CA LEU A 40 11.08 -2.21 -7.26
C LEU A 40 11.28 -0.91 -8.04
N LYS A 41 12.50 -0.62 -8.52
CA LYS A 41 12.78 0.58 -9.33
C LYS A 41 11.96 0.62 -10.62
N ALA A 42 11.79 -0.52 -11.29
CA ALA A 42 10.96 -0.61 -12.48
C ALA A 42 9.48 -0.34 -12.17
N ALA A 43 8.94 -0.98 -11.14
CA ALA A 43 7.56 -0.79 -10.70
C ALA A 43 7.27 0.65 -10.25
N THR A 44 8.19 1.29 -9.52
CA THR A 44 8.06 2.69 -9.11
C THR A 44 8.04 3.64 -10.32
N LYS A 45 8.78 3.31 -11.39
CA LYS A 45 8.75 4.10 -12.64
C LYS A 45 7.40 3.96 -13.36
N GLU A 46 6.86 2.75 -13.42
CA GLU A 46 5.55 2.49 -14.01
C GLU A 46 4.43 3.18 -13.21
N LEU A 47 4.47 3.06 -11.88
CA LEU A 47 3.52 3.72 -10.98
C LEU A 47 3.48 5.23 -11.19
N ARG A 48 4.64 5.86 -11.43
CA ARG A 48 4.73 7.29 -11.73
C ARG A 48 3.95 7.67 -12.99
N GLU A 49 4.10 6.92 -14.06
CA GLU A 49 3.37 7.21 -15.32
C GLU A 49 1.87 6.97 -15.16
N LEU A 50 1.48 5.90 -14.47
CA LEU A 50 0.06 5.62 -14.17
C LEU A 50 -0.54 6.73 -13.30
N GLN A 51 0.18 7.22 -12.29
CA GLN A 51 -0.30 8.31 -11.44
C GLN A 51 -0.46 9.62 -12.24
N ARG A 52 0.44 9.91 -13.20
CA ARG A 52 0.30 11.05 -14.09
C ARG A 52 -0.97 10.97 -14.94
N VAL A 53 -1.28 9.79 -15.47
CA VAL A 53 -2.52 9.55 -16.23
C VAL A 53 -3.75 9.66 -15.34
N LEU A 54 -3.72 9.06 -14.14
CA LEU A 54 -4.80 9.14 -13.17
C LEU A 54 -5.13 10.60 -12.80
N TYR A 55 -4.09 11.39 -12.51
CA TYR A 55 -4.21 12.81 -12.18
C TYR A 55 -4.79 13.63 -13.34
N ALA A 56 -4.31 13.40 -14.57
CA ALA A 56 -4.81 14.12 -15.75
C ALA A 56 -6.26 13.74 -16.13
N HIS A 57 -6.70 12.54 -15.77
CA HIS A 57 -8.04 12.04 -16.08
C HIS A 57 -9.11 12.59 -15.13
N ASP A 58 -8.74 13.07 -13.94
CA ASP A 58 -9.58 13.80 -12.97
C ASP A 58 -10.98 13.19 -12.72
N ARG A 59 -11.05 11.86 -12.67
CA ARG A 59 -12.31 11.12 -12.53
C ARG A 59 -12.26 9.99 -11.51
N TYR A 60 -11.06 9.47 -11.26
CA TYR A 60 -10.86 8.33 -10.36
C TYR A 60 -9.83 8.69 -9.30
N ALA A 61 -10.00 8.11 -8.12
CA ALA A 61 -9.04 8.19 -7.02
C ALA A 61 -8.61 6.77 -6.62
N ALA A 62 -7.40 6.66 -6.08
CA ALA A 62 -6.88 5.42 -5.52
C ALA A 62 -6.59 5.65 -4.02
N LEU A 63 -7.20 4.83 -3.16
CA LEU A 63 -6.97 4.84 -1.72
C LEU A 63 -6.07 3.67 -1.35
N LEU A 64 -4.91 3.97 -0.76
CA LEU A 64 -3.97 2.97 -0.25
C LEU A 64 -3.97 3.01 1.28
N ILE A 65 -4.38 1.92 1.91
CA ILE A 65 -4.42 1.79 3.37
C ILE A 65 -3.24 0.93 3.82
N PHE A 66 -2.40 1.48 4.70
CA PHE A 66 -1.27 0.77 5.29
C PHE A 66 -1.51 0.56 6.79
N GLN A 67 -1.82 -0.69 7.17
CA GLN A 67 -2.00 -1.09 8.57
C GLN A 67 -0.90 -2.08 8.95
N ALA A 68 -0.14 -1.76 10.00
CA ALA A 68 0.89 -2.65 10.52
C ALA A 68 1.16 -2.32 12.00
N MET A 69 1.66 -3.29 12.76
CA MET A 69 2.14 -3.05 14.12
C MET A 69 3.36 -2.10 14.12
N ASP A 70 3.67 -1.55 15.29
CA ASP A 70 4.87 -0.74 15.48
C ASP A 70 6.13 -1.50 15.05
N ALA A 71 7.08 -0.76 14.45
CA ALA A 71 8.32 -1.28 13.88
C ALA A 71 8.17 -2.32 12.74
N ALA A 72 6.96 -2.63 12.26
CA ALA A 72 6.74 -3.51 11.11
C ALA A 72 7.17 -2.91 9.76
N GLY A 73 7.67 -1.67 9.75
CA GLY A 73 8.26 -1.05 8.56
C GLY A 73 7.28 -0.28 7.67
N LYS A 74 6.09 0.06 8.16
CA LYS A 74 5.06 0.84 7.43
C LYS A 74 5.65 2.08 6.75
N ASP A 75 6.32 2.93 7.51
CA ASP A 75 6.87 4.20 7.00
C ASP A 75 7.97 3.97 5.95
N GLY A 76 8.77 2.92 6.13
CA GLY A 76 9.81 2.53 5.17
C GLY A 76 9.23 2.05 3.84
N THR A 77 8.14 1.27 3.90
CA THR A 77 7.40 0.81 2.71
C THR A 77 6.76 1.98 1.98
N ILE A 78 6.03 2.85 2.69
CA ILE A 78 5.39 4.04 2.11
C ILE A 78 6.44 4.89 1.39
N ARG A 79 7.58 5.18 2.05
CA ARG A 79 8.67 5.95 1.44
C ARG A 79 9.22 5.25 0.20
N SER A 80 9.48 3.95 0.27
CA SER A 80 10.09 3.21 -0.84
C SER A 80 9.18 3.14 -2.06
N VAL A 81 7.87 2.92 -1.86
CA VAL A 81 6.90 2.78 -2.95
C VAL A 81 6.54 4.16 -3.54
N LEU A 82 6.33 5.17 -2.70
CA LEU A 82 5.84 6.49 -3.13
C LEU A 82 6.96 7.46 -3.57
N THR A 83 8.24 7.11 -3.47
CA THR A 83 9.34 7.98 -3.94
C THR A 83 9.26 8.39 -5.41
N GLY A 84 8.53 7.63 -6.25
CA GLY A 84 8.31 7.96 -7.66
C GLY A 84 7.06 8.79 -7.95
N VAL A 85 6.18 8.98 -6.96
CA VAL A 85 4.88 9.62 -7.15
C VAL A 85 5.01 11.15 -7.05
N ASN A 86 4.31 11.89 -7.91
CA ASN A 86 4.28 13.34 -7.80
C ASN A 86 3.50 13.76 -6.54
N PRO A 87 4.14 14.45 -5.56
CA PRO A 87 3.48 14.83 -4.32
C PRO A 87 2.27 15.75 -4.55
N ALA A 88 2.22 16.51 -5.65
CA ALA A 88 1.07 17.36 -5.96
C ALA A 88 -0.23 16.56 -6.21
N GLY A 89 -0.12 15.28 -6.57
CA GLY A 89 -1.26 14.40 -6.81
C GLY A 89 -1.36 13.24 -5.82
N CYS A 90 -0.73 13.35 -4.65
CA CYS A 90 -0.74 12.33 -3.60
C CYS A 90 -0.90 12.98 -2.23
N GLN A 91 -1.86 12.49 -1.46
CA GLN A 91 -2.08 12.90 -0.08
C GLN A 91 -1.71 11.74 0.85
N VAL A 92 -0.96 12.03 1.91
CA VAL A 92 -0.56 11.05 2.92
C VAL A 92 -1.15 11.49 4.25
N TYR A 93 -2.02 10.65 4.81
CA TYR A 93 -2.62 10.87 6.12
C TYR A 93 -2.10 9.82 7.10
N SER A 94 -1.61 10.28 8.24
CA SER A 94 -1.14 9.43 9.32
C SER A 94 -2.10 9.54 10.49
N PHE A 95 -2.99 8.55 10.63
CA PHE A 95 -3.88 8.45 11.78
C PHE A 95 -3.05 8.09 13.04
N LYS A 96 -3.16 8.95 14.05
CA LYS A 96 -2.59 8.76 15.39
C LYS A 96 -3.74 8.59 16.39
N GLN A 97 -3.42 8.65 17.68
CA GLN A 97 -4.46 8.71 18.71
C GLN A 97 -5.44 9.86 18.39
N PRO A 98 -6.77 9.60 18.37
CA PRO A 98 -7.77 10.62 18.13
C PRO A 98 -7.70 11.74 19.17
N SER A 99 -7.87 12.96 18.70
CA SER A 99 -8.04 14.15 19.54
C SER A 99 -9.41 14.15 20.23
N ALA A 100 -9.57 15.00 21.25
CA ALA A 100 -10.85 15.13 21.95
C ALA A 100 -12.01 15.48 20.99
N ALA A 101 -11.77 16.34 20.00
CA ALA A 101 -12.78 16.69 19.00
C ALA A 101 -13.12 15.51 18.09
N GLU A 102 -12.13 14.71 17.65
CA GLU A 102 -12.38 13.51 16.84
C GLU A 102 -13.14 12.43 17.63
N LEU A 103 -12.96 12.35 18.95
CA LEU A 103 -13.71 11.42 19.82
C LEU A 103 -15.18 11.84 20.02
N ASP A 104 -15.51 13.11 19.81
CA ASP A 104 -16.88 13.62 19.88
C ASP A 104 -17.66 13.39 18.56
N HIS A 105 -17.00 12.85 17.53
CA HIS A 105 -17.60 12.43 16.26
C HIS A 105 -17.61 10.90 16.13
N ASP A 106 -18.36 10.38 15.15
CA ASP A 106 -18.23 8.96 14.81
C ASP A 106 -16.86 8.66 14.17
N PHE A 107 -16.49 7.38 14.09
CA PHE A 107 -15.12 6.97 13.76
C PHE A 107 -14.76 7.11 12.26
N LEU A 108 -15.69 7.55 11.41
CA LEU A 108 -15.53 7.77 9.97
C LEU A 108 -15.89 9.21 9.58
#